data_AF-A0A1U7UQ28-F1
#
_entry.id   AF-A0A1U7UQ28-F1
#
_cell.length_a   1.000
_cell.length_b   1.000
_cell.length_c   1.000
_cell.angle_alpha   90.00
_cell.angle_beta   90.00
_cell.angle_gamma   90.00
#
_symmetry.space_group_name_H-M   'P 1'
#
loop_
_entity.id
_entity.type
_entity.pdbx_description
1 polymer ?
#
loop_
_entity_poly.entity_id
_entity_poly.type
_entity_poly.pdbx_seq_one_letter_code
_entity_poly.pdbx_strand_id
1 'polypeptide(L)'
;WQLHRGNRPASSLAQFVRRQQVLLLYRRILRAIRQVPGDSDRNYLKDWAREEFQRNKSATEEDTIRMMITQGNKQLKELEKTLALAKS
;
A
#
# COMPACT_ATOMS: atom_id res chain seq x y z
N TRP A 1 -17.73 -35.07 21.54
CA TRP A 1 -16.70 -34.05 21.29
C TRP A 1 -16.74 -33.61 19.83
N GLN A 2 -17.48 -32.54 19.52
CA GLN A 2 -17.56 -31.97 18.16
C GLN A 2 -16.71 -30.71 18.11
N LEU A 3 -15.70 -30.72 17.25
CA LEU A 3 -14.87 -29.54 16.99
C LEU A 3 -15.70 -28.53 16.18
N HIS A 4 -16.01 -27.39 16.79
CA HIS A 4 -16.38 -26.19 16.04
C HIS A 4 -15.19 -25.78 15.17
N ARG A 5 -15.11 -26.31 13.94
CA ARG A 5 -14.32 -25.68 12.89
C ARG A 5 -14.91 -24.29 12.69
N GLY A 6 -14.29 -23.29 13.31
CA GLY A 6 -14.70 -21.90 13.23
C GLY A 6 -14.85 -21.48 11.79
N ASN A 7 -16.09 -21.21 11.38
CA ASN A 7 -16.44 -20.56 10.14
C ASN A 7 -15.81 -19.16 10.17
N ARG A 8 -14.64 -18.99 9.54
CA ARG A 8 -14.11 -17.63 9.31
C ARG A 8 -15.14 -16.94 8.40
N PRO A 9 -15.79 -15.84 8.82
CA PRO A 9 -16.72 -15.16 7.95
C PRO A 9 -15.98 -14.79 6.67
N ALA A 10 -16.55 -15.15 5.52
CA ALA A 10 -16.07 -14.66 4.24
C ALA A 10 -15.99 -13.13 4.34
N SER A 11 -14.83 -12.56 3.99
CA SER A 11 -14.67 -11.11 3.98
C SER A 11 -15.81 -10.50 3.16
N SER A 12 -16.44 -9.43 3.65
CA SER A 12 -17.46 -8.75 2.85
C SER A 12 -16.86 -8.30 1.52
N LEU A 13 -17.68 -8.21 0.46
CA LEU A 13 -17.23 -7.71 -0.85
C LEU A 13 -16.49 -6.36 -0.72
N ALA A 14 -16.97 -5.49 0.17
CA ALA A 14 -16.32 -4.23 0.50
C ALA A 14 -14.89 -4.44 1.02
N GLN A 15 -14.69 -5.31 2.01
CA GLN A 15 -13.33 -5.62 2.53
C GLN A 15 -12.41 -6.21 1.45
N PHE A 16 -12.95 -7.04 0.55
CA PHE A 16 -12.18 -7.56 -0.58
C PHE A 16 -11.72 -6.44 -1.52
N VAL A 17 -12.63 -5.57 -1.94
CA VAL A 17 -12.32 -4.43 -2.82
C VAL A 17 -11.27 -3.52 -2.17
N ARG A 18 -11.39 -3.26 -0.86
CA ARG A 18 -10.42 -2.44 -0.12
C ARG A 18 -9.04 -3.06 -0.07
N ARG A 19 -8.94 -4.38 0.15
CA ARG A 19 -7.66 -5.11 0.03
C ARG A 19 -7.05 -4.96 -1.36
N GLN A 20 -7.84 -5.05 -2.42
CA GLN A 20 -7.35 -4.86 -3.78
C GLN A 20 -6.82 -3.43 -4.02
N GLN A 21 -7.50 -2.41 -3.50
CA GLN A 21 -7.04 -1.02 -3.60
C GLN A 21 -5.69 -0.81 -2.88
N VAL A 22 -5.52 -1.36 -1.67
CA VAL A 22 -4.25 -1.30 -0.93
C VAL A 22 -3.13 -2.01 -1.71
N LEU A 23 -3.39 -3.20 -2.24
CA LEU A 23 -2.40 -3.95 -3.04
C LEU A 23 -2.02 -3.23 -4.33
N LEU A 24 -3.00 -2.61 -5.01
CA LEU A 24 -2.74 -1.81 -6.20
C LEU A 24 -1.87 -0.60 -5.88
N LEU A 25 -2.19 0.13 -4.81
CA LEU A 25 -1.42 1.27 -4.34
C LEU A 25 0.02 0.87 -4.04
N TYR A 26 0.23 -0.21 -3.28
CA TYR A 26 1.55 -0.74 -2.96
C TYR A 26 2.38 -1.04 -4.24
N ARG A 27 1.78 -1.75 -5.20
CA ARG A 27 2.46 -2.08 -6.47
C ARG A 27 2.82 -0.83 -7.26
N ARG A 28 1.97 0.20 -7.28
CA ARG A 28 2.24 1.47 -7.96
C ARG A 28 3.40 2.22 -7.30
N ILE A 29 3.42 2.29 -5.97
CA ILE A 29 4.54 2.87 -5.22
C ILE A 29 5.86 2.16 -5.54
N LEU A 30 5.89 0.83 -5.51
CA LEU A 30 7.10 0.08 -5.87
C LEU A 30 7.53 0.25 -7.34
N ARG A 31 6.61 0.61 -8.24
CA ARG A 31 6.94 0.94 -9.64
C ARG A 31 7.54 2.34 -9.75
N ALA A 32 6.99 3.32 -9.03
CA ALA A 32 7.53 4.67 -8.99
C ALA A 32 8.94 4.68 -8.36
N ILE A 33 9.13 3.98 -7.24
CA ILE A 33 10.45 3.86 -6.58
C ILE A 33 11.50 3.29 -7.54
N ARG A 34 11.16 2.32 -8.39
CA ARG A 34 12.09 1.77 -9.40
C ARG A 34 12.63 2.80 -10.40
N GLN A 35 11.95 3.93 -10.57
CA GLN A 35 12.36 5.02 -11.45
C GLN A 35 13.33 6.00 -10.77
N VAL A 36 13.57 5.86 -9.46
CA VAL A 36 14.55 6.67 -8.72
C VAL A 36 15.96 6.35 -9.25
N PRO A 37 16.76 7.35 -9.68
CA PRO A 37 18.08 7.10 -10.27
C PRO A 37 19.08 6.45 -9.32
N GLY A 38 19.13 6.88 -8.06
CA GLY A 38 20.09 6.38 -7.06
C GLY A 38 19.69 5.04 -6.45
N ASP A 39 20.59 4.06 -6.46
CA ASP A 39 20.35 2.73 -5.90
C ASP A 39 20.15 2.76 -4.37
N SER A 40 20.91 3.61 -3.66
CA SER A 40 20.76 3.81 -2.21
C SER A 40 19.37 4.33 -1.86
N ASP A 41 18.94 5.41 -2.50
CA ASP A 41 17.61 6.02 -2.28
C ASP A 41 16.49 5.07 -2.68
N ARG A 42 16.66 4.33 -3.78
CA ARG A 42 15.70 3.32 -4.24
C ARG A 42 15.52 2.22 -3.20
N ASN A 43 16.61 1.70 -2.62
CA ASN A 43 16.55 0.66 -1.60
C ASN A 43 15.92 1.19 -0.31
N TYR A 44 16.34 2.37 0.14
CA TYR A 44 15.75 3.03 1.31
C TYR A 44 14.24 3.23 1.16
N LEU A 45 13.79 3.80 0.04
CA LEU A 45 12.36 4.04 -0.19
C LEU A 45 11.55 2.74 -0.30
N LYS A 46 12.15 1.69 -0.89
CA LYS A 46 11.52 0.38 -1.00
C LYS A 46 11.31 -0.26 0.36
N ASP A 47 12.30 -0.18 1.25
CA ASP A 47 12.21 -0.76 2.59
C ASP A 47 11.26 0.06 3.47
N TRP A 48 11.34 1.40 3.40
CA TRP A 48 10.37 2.28 4.04
C TRP A 48 8.92 1.95 3.63
N ALA A 49 8.66 1.79 2.32
CA ALA A 49 7.33 1.45 1.82
C ALA A 49 6.87 0.06 2.30
N ARG A 50 7.77 -0.91 2.40
CA ARG A 50 7.44 -2.24 2.93
C ARG A 50 7.05 -2.17 4.40
N GLU A 51 7.83 -1.47 5.20
CA GLU A 51 7.55 -1.31 6.62
C GLU A 51 6.24 -0.57 6.87
N GLU A 52 5.97 0.50 6.11
CA GLU A 52 4.75 1.29 6.25
C GLU A 52 3.49 0.44 6.00
N PHE A 53 3.50 -0.38 4.95
CA PHE A 53 2.38 -1.28 4.65
C PHE A 53 2.30 -2.46 5.64
N GLN A 54 3.44 -2.92 6.17
CA GLN A 54 3.47 -3.96 7.18
C GLN A 54 2.92 -3.47 8.53
N ARG A 55 3.25 -2.25 8.96
CA ARG A 55 2.71 -1.60 10.17
C ARG A 55 1.18 -1.51 10.14
N ASN A 56 0.62 -1.28 8.95
CA ASN A 56 -0.82 -1.10 8.75
C ASN A 56 -1.58 -2.38 8.36
N LYS A 57 -0.91 -3.55 8.34
CA LYS A 57 -1.49 -4.83 7.88
C LYS A 57 -2.70 -5.30 8.69
N SER A 58 -2.78 -4.92 9.96
CA SER A 58 -3.87 -5.26 10.88
C SER A 58 -4.94 -4.18 10.98
N ALA A 59 -4.86 -3.09 10.21
CA ALA A 59 -5.90 -2.07 10.22
C ALA A 59 -7.24 -2.67 9.74
N THR A 60 -8.28 -2.53 10.56
CA THR A 60 -9.64 -3.04 10.29
C THR A 60 -10.66 -1.93 10.08
N GLU A 61 -10.39 -0.74 10.64
CA GLU A 61 -11.30 0.40 10.60
C GLU A 61 -11.41 0.97 9.18
N GLU A 62 -12.64 0.99 8.67
CA GLU A 62 -12.87 1.26 7.25
C GLU A 62 -12.41 2.67 6.87
N ASP A 63 -12.73 3.67 7.69
CA ASP A 63 -12.38 5.06 7.43
C ASP A 63 -10.88 5.31 7.54
N THR A 64 -10.21 4.65 8.49
CA THR A 64 -8.75 4.66 8.59
C THR A 64 -8.11 4.14 7.32
N ILE A 65 -8.57 3.00 6.80
CA ILE A 65 -8.04 2.45 5.54
C ILE A 65 -8.35 3.41 4.38
N ARG A 66 -9.46 4.18 4.39
CA ARG A 66 -9.84 5.08 3.27
C ARG A 66 -8.87 6.24 3.25
N MET A 67 -8.66 6.81 4.43
CA MET A 67 -7.70 7.88 4.66
C MET A 67 -6.29 7.46 4.24
N MET A 68 -5.82 6.27 4.64
CA MET A 68 -4.51 5.75 4.24
C MET A 68 -4.37 5.60 2.72
N ILE A 69 -5.40 5.07 2.04
CA ILE A 69 -5.40 4.99 0.57
C ILE A 69 -5.32 6.38 -0.06
N THR A 70 -6.10 7.34 0.42
CA THR A 70 -6.10 8.71 -0.09
C THR A 70 -4.74 9.39 0.11
N GLN A 71 -4.17 9.29 1.31
CA GLN A 71 -2.86 9.86 1.64
C GLN A 71 -1.76 9.21 0.81
N GLY A 72 -1.73 7.89 0.71
CA GLY A 72 -0.74 7.17 -0.09
C GLY A 72 -0.83 7.49 -1.58
N ASN A 73 -2.03 7.67 -2.14
CA ASN A 73 -2.19 8.13 -3.53
C ASN A 73 -1.66 9.56 -3.73
N LYS A 74 -1.86 10.46 -2.75
CA LYS A 74 -1.28 11.81 -2.79
C LYS A 74 0.24 11.77 -2.78
N GLN A 75 0.83 11.00 -1.87
CA GLN A 75 2.30 10.82 -1.79
C GLN A 75 2.87 10.21 -3.08
N LEU A 76 2.20 9.21 -3.65
CA LEU A 76 2.60 8.62 -4.93
C LEU A 76 2.60 9.67 -6.06
N LYS A 77 1.56 10.50 -6.14
CA LYS A 77 1.47 11.56 -7.16
C LYS A 77 2.61 12.57 -7.04
N GLU A 78 2.98 12.96 -5.81
CA GLU A 78 4.12 13.86 -5.61
C GLU A 78 5.44 13.19 -6.00
N LEU A 79 5.66 11.93 -5.63
CA LEU A 79 6.83 11.17 -6.05
C LEU A 79 6.92 11.08 -7.58
N GLU A 80 5.82 10.76 -8.26
CA GLU A 80 5.76 10.70 -9.73
C GLU A 80 6.11 12.04 -10.39
N LYS A 81 5.66 13.19 -9.82
CA LYS A 81 6.03 14.52 -10.30
C LYS A 81 7.52 14.81 -10.11
N THR A 82 8.07 14.56 -8.93
CA THR A 82 9.50 14.78 -8.65
C THR A 82 10.36 13.96 -9.62
N LEU A 83 9.97 12.71 -9.88
CA LEU A 83 10.67 11.86 -10.84
C LEU A 83 10.54 12.34 -12.29
N ALA A 84 9.41 12.92 -12.67
CA ALA A 84 9.23 13.50 -14.00
C ALA A 84 10.13 14.73 -14.19
N LEU A 85 10.22 15.60 -13.18
CA LEU A 85 11.08 16.79 -13.19
C LEU A 85 12.57 16.44 -13.16
N ALA A 86 12.96 15.34 -12.52
CA ALA A 86 14.36 14.88 -12.52
C ALA A 86 14.81 14.29 -13.86
N LYS A 87 13.86 13.95 -14.75
CA LYS A 87 14.11 13.36 -16.08
C LYS A 87 14.08 14.39 -17.22
N SER A 88 13.56 15.59 -16.96
CA SER A 88 13.51 16.72 -17.89
C SER A 88 14.78 17.55 -17.81
#